data_AF-X0TZZ1-F1
#
_entry.id   AF-X0TZZ1-F1
#
_cell.length_a   1.000
_cell.length_b   1.000
_cell.length_c   1.000
_cell.angle_alpha   90.00
_cell.angle_beta   90.00
_cell.angle_gamma   90.00
#
_symmetry.space_group_name_H-M   'P 1'
#
loop_
_entity.id
_entity.type
_entity.pdbx_description
1 polymer ?
#
loop_
_entity_poly.entity_id
_entity_poly.type
_entity_poly.pdbx_seq_one_letter_code
_entity_poly.pdbx_strand_id
1 'polypeptide(L)'
;VWATGVTQGGWMPVLSRLYGDVDEFRVCPAASKLNSLEGGIGTTFKQWGPGPIMEAHRFGPDGRKNYGSYGINLWINSIDPASGEYGWRANGPRRQWQRLQSKYAAQIPMVSDCTWFGTNPINPNDSSRPNSGDPPPTEDFWEKLDPVVPGHWNWDMARVCINRHSRGINMTFMDGSTQKVVLTDLWGLKWHKEYEPSHDVEIPWLP
;
A
#
# COMPACT_ATOMS: atom_id res chain seq x y z
N VAL A 1 13.44 -2.68 -1.59
CA VAL A 1 14.08 -2.92 -0.27
C VAL A 1 14.33 -4.40 -0.11
N TRP A 2 15.52 -4.85 -0.48
CA TRP A 2 15.99 -6.22 -0.25
C TRP A 2 17.41 -6.16 0.31
N ALA A 3 17.61 -6.81 1.46
CA ALA A 3 18.90 -7.25 2.01
C ALA A 3 20.09 -6.27 1.92
N THR A 4 19.97 -5.05 2.44
CA THR A 4 21.13 -4.14 2.55
C THR A 4 21.98 -4.37 3.79
N GLY A 5 21.61 -5.31 4.68
CA GLY A 5 22.26 -5.49 5.99
C GLY A 5 22.05 -4.30 6.96
N VAL A 6 21.33 -3.25 6.52
CA VAL A 6 21.05 -2.03 7.27
C VAL A 6 19.57 -2.02 7.66
N THR A 7 19.29 -1.70 8.93
CA THR A 7 17.93 -1.49 9.43
C THR A 7 17.19 -0.48 8.55
N GLN A 8 16.02 -0.87 8.06
CA GLN A 8 15.18 -0.01 7.24
C GLN A 8 14.17 0.69 8.15
N GLY A 9 13.87 1.95 7.91
CA GLY A 9 12.79 2.63 8.64
C GLY A 9 11.44 2.20 8.08
N GLY A 10 10.56 1.63 8.92
CA GLY A 10 9.14 1.50 8.61
C GLY A 10 8.39 2.80 8.93
N TRP A 11 7.48 3.23 8.04
CA TRP A 11 6.76 4.48 8.26
C TRP A 11 5.91 4.45 9.55
N MET A 12 5.28 3.31 9.89
CA MET A 12 4.51 3.19 11.14
C MET A 12 5.36 3.45 12.39
N PRO A 13 6.49 2.73 12.62
CA PRO A 13 7.37 3.02 13.74
C PRO A 13 7.97 4.44 13.75
N VAL A 14 8.15 5.05 12.57
CA VAL A 14 8.68 6.41 12.47
C VAL A 14 7.61 7.42 12.89
N LEU A 15 6.40 7.30 12.34
CA LEU A 15 5.29 8.21 12.62
C LEU A 15 4.72 8.01 14.03
N SER A 16 4.88 6.85 14.66
CA SER A 16 4.47 6.61 16.06
C SER A 16 5.11 7.52 17.08
N ARG A 17 6.19 8.23 16.71
CA ARG A 17 6.80 9.25 17.56
C ARG A 17 6.06 10.59 17.52
N LEU A 18 5.24 10.82 16.50
CA LEU A 18 4.53 12.08 16.24
C LEU A 18 3.12 12.09 16.84
N TYR A 19 2.58 10.92 17.17
CA TYR A 19 1.26 10.75 17.75
C TYR A 19 1.30 9.72 18.88
N GLY A 20 0.54 9.95 19.94
CA GLY A 20 0.44 9.02 21.07
C GLY A 20 -0.33 7.75 20.70
N ASP A 21 -0.04 6.65 21.39
CA ASP A 21 -0.76 5.36 21.34
C ASP A 21 -1.05 4.77 19.95
N VAL A 22 0.00 4.55 19.17
CA VAL A 22 -0.10 3.91 17.85
C VAL A 22 -0.78 2.54 17.85
N ASP A 23 -0.84 1.83 18.99
CA ASP A 23 -1.58 0.56 19.10
C ASP A 23 -3.11 0.77 18.91
N GLU A 24 -3.67 1.95 19.16
CA GLU A 24 -5.12 2.23 19.05
C GLU A 24 -5.65 2.43 17.62
N PHE A 25 -4.83 2.91 16.66
CA PHE A 25 -5.32 3.30 15.33
C PHE A 25 -4.51 2.74 14.16
N ARG A 26 -3.48 1.93 14.38
CA ARG A 26 -2.74 1.30 13.25
C ARG A 26 -3.54 0.22 12.52
N VAL A 27 -4.67 -0.20 13.10
CA VAL A 27 -5.52 -1.26 12.57
C VAL A 27 -6.97 -0.80 12.47
N CYS A 28 -7.57 -1.09 11.32
CA CYS A 28 -8.98 -0.93 11.05
C CYS A 28 -9.76 -1.96 11.86
N PRO A 29 -10.87 -1.58 12.53
CA PRO A 29 -11.71 -2.53 13.25
C PRO A 29 -12.21 -3.70 12.38
N ALA A 30 -12.40 -3.48 11.08
CA ALA A 30 -12.81 -4.51 10.13
C ALA A 30 -11.68 -5.50 9.75
N ALA A 31 -10.42 -5.16 10.06
CA ALA A 31 -9.23 -5.93 9.70
C ALA A 31 -8.27 -6.15 10.89
N SER A 32 -8.81 -6.28 12.10
CA SER A 32 -8.03 -6.42 13.34
C SER A 32 -7.48 -7.82 13.63
N LYS A 33 -7.86 -8.81 12.84
CA LYS A 33 -7.45 -10.20 13.03
C LYS A 33 -6.11 -10.47 12.36
N LEU A 34 -5.24 -11.26 13.00
CA LEU A 34 -4.02 -11.76 12.36
C LEU A 34 -4.33 -12.68 11.18
N ASN A 35 -3.51 -12.60 10.13
CA ASN A 35 -3.49 -13.58 9.06
C ASN A 35 -2.44 -14.67 9.34
N SER A 36 -2.91 -15.86 9.72
CA SER A 36 -2.14 -16.98 10.30
C SER A 36 -1.88 -16.86 11.81
N LEU A 37 -1.22 -17.87 12.39
CA LEU A 37 -0.83 -17.91 13.80
C LEU A 37 0.20 -16.83 14.16
N GLU A 38 1.11 -16.53 13.23
CA GLU A 38 2.24 -15.62 13.47
C GLU A 38 2.08 -14.28 12.75
N GLY A 39 1.10 -14.17 11.85
CA GLY A 39 0.88 -13.00 11.00
C GLY A 39 1.54 -13.15 9.62
N GLY A 40 1.69 -12.02 8.92
CA GLY A 40 2.26 -11.99 7.57
C GLY A 40 1.63 -10.91 6.70
N ILE A 41 1.39 -11.21 5.42
CA ILE A 41 0.62 -10.34 4.53
C ILE A 41 -0.84 -10.32 4.96
N GLY A 42 -1.44 -9.14 4.94
CA GLY A 42 -2.83 -8.94 5.30
C GLY A 42 -3.77 -9.40 4.19
N THR A 43 -5.06 -9.36 4.49
CA THR A 43 -6.12 -9.64 3.49
C THR A 43 -7.17 -8.53 3.54
N THR A 44 -8.33 -8.75 2.93
CA THR A 44 -9.45 -7.82 3.02
C THR A 44 -9.83 -7.52 4.47
N PHE A 45 -9.88 -8.55 5.33
CA PHE A 45 -10.35 -8.47 6.72
C PHE A 45 -9.33 -8.91 7.77
N LYS A 46 -8.04 -8.91 7.42
CA LYS A 46 -6.95 -9.26 8.32
C LYS A 46 -5.78 -8.30 8.16
N GLN A 47 -5.16 -7.95 9.28
CA GLN A 47 -4.00 -7.05 9.29
C GLN A 47 -2.80 -7.71 8.62
N TRP A 48 -1.94 -6.89 8.00
CA TRP A 48 -0.58 -7.29 7.72
C TRP A 48 0.26 -7.10 8.98
N GLY A 49 1.30 -7.91 9.12
CA GLY A 49 2.11 -7.95 10.32
C GLY A 49 1.33 -8.48 11.54
N PRO A 50 2.03 -8.78 12.64
CA PRO A 50 3.48 -8.98 12.68
C PRO A 50 3.85 -10.26 11.90
N GLY A 51 5.03 -10.83 12.15
CA GLY A 51 5.38 -12.17 11.66
C GLY A 51 6.70 -12.24 10.91
N PRO A 52 7.11 -13.44 10.49
CA PRO A 52 8.46 -13.70 9.98
C PRO A 52 8.87 -12.79 8.82
N ILE A 53 7.93 -12.47 7.93
CA ILE A 53 8.17 -11.58 6.80
C ILE A 53 8.45 -10.13 7.23
N MET A 54 7.80 -9.62 8.27
CA MET A 54 8.04 -8.28 8.81
C MET A 54 9.39 -8.22 9.53
N GLU A 55 9.74 -9.27 10.26
CA GLU A 55 11.04 -9.42 10.91
C GLU A 55 12.18 -9.46 9.89
N ALA A 56 12.00 -10.20 8.79
CA ALA A 56 12.96 -10.27 7.70
C ALA A 56 13.22 -8.91 7.04
N HIS A 57 12.20 -8.03 6.98
CA HIS A 57 12.35 -6.67 6.47
C HIS A 57 13.09 -5.71 7.41
N ARG A 58 13.19 -6.02 8.71
CA ARG A 58 13.90 -5.21 9.71
C ARG A 58 13.45 -3.74 9.73
N PHE A 59 12.14 -3.50 9.72
CA PHE A 59 11.54 -2.14 9.71
C PHE A 59 11.69 -1.35 11.03
N GLY A 60 12.25 -1.99 12.05
CA GLY A 60 12.49 -1.39 13.35
C GLY A 60 13.16 -2.38 14.30
N PRO A 61 13.49 -1.93 15.52
CA PRO A 61 14.17 -2.77 16.51
C PRO A 61 13.30 -3.90 17.05
N ASP A 62 11.96 -3.74 17.06
CA ASP A 62 11.02 -4.82 17.39
C ASP A 62 10.13 -5.12 16.17
N GLY A 63 10.39 -6.26 15.52
CA GLY A 63 9.62 -6.74 14.38
C GLY A 63 8.14 -6.96 14.70
N ARG A 64 7.81 -7.28 15.96
CA ARG A 64 6.44 -7.53 16.42
C ARG A 64 5.59 -6.27 16.52
N LYS A 65 6.21 -5.09 16.49
CA LYS A 65 5.51 -3.79 16.45
C LYS A 65 5.27 -3.27 15.03
N ASN A 66 5.65 -4.02 14.00
CA ASN A 66 5.40 -3.70 12.60
C ASN A 66 4.18 -4.45 12.09
N TYR A 67 3.00 -3.85 12.28
CA TYR A 67 1.74 -4.38 11.78
C TYR A 67 0.72 -3.25 11.58
N GLY A 68 -0.31 -3.54 10.79
CA GLY A 68 -1.41 -2.63 10.53
C GLY A 68 -2.37 -3.14 9.48
N SER A 69 -3.41 -2.38 9.21
CA SER A 69 -4.32 -2.63 8.08
C SER A 69 -4.22 -1.55 7.00
N TYR A 70 -3.35 -0.57 7.20
CA TYR A 70 -3.19 0.58 6.31
C TYR A 70 -1.85 0.51 5.60
N GLY A 71 -1.76 1.13 4.43
CA GLY A 71 -0.53 1.24 3.67
C GLY A 71 -0.38 2.65 3.12
N ILE A 72 0.87 3.08 2.95
CA ILE A 72 1.17 4.35 2.28
C ILE A 72 1.25 4.16 0.77
N ASN A 73 0.86 5.19 0.04
CA ASN A 73 1.26 5.36 -1.35
C ASN A 73 2.77 5.57 -1.38
N LEU A 74 3.54 4.56 -1.81
CA LEU A 74 4.99 4.61 -1.81
C LEU A 74 5.58 5.62 -2.82
N TRP A 75 4.73 6.22 -3.68
CA TRP A 75 5.09 7.33 -4.56
C TRP A 75 5.15 8.71 -3.87
N ILE A 76 4.76 8.82 -2.60
CA ILE A 76 4.87 10.09 -1.85
C ILE A 76 6.28 10.32 -1.32
N ASN A 77 7.11 9.28 -1.29
CA ASN A 77 8.45 9.33 -0.73
C ASN A 77 9.41 10.12 -1.62
N SER A 78 10.52 10.56 -1.03
CA SER A 78 11.68 10.99 -1.80
C SER A 78 12.67 9.83 -1.92
N ILE A 79 13.22 9.64 -3.11
CA ILE A 79 14.33 8.72 -3.34
C ILE A 79 15.54 9.61 -3.61
N ASP A 80 16.36 9.85 -2.59
CA ASP A 80 17.57 10.69 -2.66
C ASP A 80 18.79 9.95 -2.06
N PRO A 81 19.88 9.72 -2.83
CA PRO A 81 19.96 9.94 -4.27
C PRO A 81 18.93 9.06 -4.98
N ALA A 82 18.47 9.50 -6.16
CA ALA A 82 17.70 8.67 -7.05
C ALA A 82 18.49 7.38 -7.27
N SER A 83 18.18 6.31 -6.54
CA SER A 83 18.85 5.03 -6.71
C SER A 83 18.45 4.55 -8.11
N GLY A 84 19.32 4.80 -9.09
CA GLY A 84 19.06 4.52 -10.50
C GLY A 84 18.60 3.08 -10.66
N GLU A 85 17.64 2.78 -11.53
CA GLU A 85 16.97 1.46 -11.67
C GLU A 85 16.35 0.82 -10.38
N TYR A 86 16.74 1.27 -9.18
CA TYR A 86 16.55 0.64 -7.87
C TYR A 86 15.63 1.44 -6.93
N GLY A 87 15.00 2.52 -7.40
CA GLY A 87 13.80 3.04 -6.74
C GLY A 87 12.78 1.90 -6.57
N TRP A 88 11.83 2.02 -5.64
CA TRP A 88 10.84 0.96 -5.33
C TRP A 88 10.25 0.27 -6.58
N ARG A 89 10.15 0.99 -7.70
CA ARG A 89 10.03 0.46 -9.07
C ARG A 89 11.01 1.19 -10.02
N ALA A 90 11.39 0.56 -11.13
CA ALA A 90 12.13 1.19 -12.24
C ALA A 90 11.41 2.48 -12.72
N ASN A 91 12.14 3.49 -13.20
CA ASN A 91 11.66 4.87 -13.43
C ASN A 91 11.15 5.63 -12.19
N GLY A 92 11.25 5.03 -10.99
CA GLY A 92 10.63 5.55 -9.79
C GLY A 92 10.94 7.02 -9.44
N PRO A 93 12.19 7.54 -9.59
CA PRO A 93 12.50 8.92 -9.23
C PRO A 93 11.63 9.99 -9.90
N ARG A 94 11.25 9.78 -11.17
CA ARG A 94 10.37 10.70 -11.92
C ARG A 94 8.91 10.61 -11.48
N ARG A 95 8.49 9.47 -10.94
CA ARG A 95 7.11 9.25 -10.48
C ARG A 95 6.86 9.77 -9.06
N GLN A 96 7.91 9.84 -8.23
CA GLN A 96 7.82 10.31 -6.83
C GLN A 96 7.31 11.75 -6.68
N TRP A 97 6.35 12.01 -5.78
CA TRP A 97 5.86 13.36 -5.47
C TRP A 97 6.91 14.24 -4.81
N GLN A 98 7.66 13.69 -3.85
CA GLN A 98 8.73 14.36 -3.07
C GLN A 98 8.31 15.57 -2.20
N ARG A 99 7.20 16.25 -2.53
CA ARG A 99 6.71 17.46 -1.87
C ARG A 99 5.18 17.46 -1.78
N LEU A 100 4.64 18.12 -0.76
CA LEU A 100 3.19 18.21 -0.49
C LEU A 100 2.46 19.28 -1.33
N GLN A 101 3.18 20.21 -1.96
CA GLN A 101 2.60 21.31 -2.74
C GLN A 101 2.40 20.89 -4.21
N SER A 102 1.39 20.07 -4.47
CA SER A 102 1.10 19.57 -5.81
C SER A 102 -0.22 20.10 -6.38
N LYS A 103 -0.25 20.26 -7.69
CA LYS A 103 -1.51 20.35 -8.45
C LYS A 103 -2.28 19.04 -8.21
N TYR A 104 -3.58 19.13 -7.94
CA TYR A 104 -4.45 17.98 -7.64
C TYR A 104 -4.28 17.34 -6.25
N ALA A 105 -3.86 18.08 -5.22
CA ALA A 105 -3.67 17.55 -3.86
C ALA A 105 -4.86 16.71 -3.32
N ALA A 106 -6.10 17.11 -3.61
CA ALA A 106 -7.33 16.39 -3.25
C ALA A 106 -7.55 15.05 -3.97
N GLN A 107 -6.73 14.73 -4.99
CA GLN A 107 -6.80 13.49 -5.79
C GLN A 107 -5.57 12.61 -5.62
N ILE A 108 -4.58 13.03 -4.81
CA ILE A 108 -3.33 12.29 -4.60
C ILE A 108 -3.45 11.47 -3.31
N PRO A 109 -3.50 10.12 -3.40
CA PRO A 109 -3.57 9.25 -2.22
C PRO A 109 -2.32 9.33 -1.36
N MET A 110 -2.50 9.30 -0.05
CA MET A 110 -1.42 9.32 0.95
C MET A 110 -1.39 8.02 1.75
N VAL A 111 -2.43 7.76 2.55
CA VAL A 111 -2.60 6.54 3.36
C VAL A 111 -3.95 5.92 3.01
N SER A 112 -4.01 4.61 2.90
CA SER A 112 -5.24 3.90 2.53
C SER A 112 -5.35 2.56 3.23
N ASP A 113 -6.55 2.00 3.27
CA ASP A 113 -6.70 0.56 3.50
C ASP A 113 -5.81 -0.22 2.52
N CYS A 114 -5.05 -1.17 3.05
CA CYS A 114 -4.09 -1.92 2.25
C CYS A 114 -3.88 -3.31 2.86
N THR A 115 -3.53 -4.28 2.03
CA THR A 115 -3.08 -5.61 2.48
C THR A 115 -1.60 -5.65 2.87
N TRP A 116 -0.90 -4.52 2.74
CA TRP A 116 0.53 -4.41 3.02
C TRP A 116 0.90 -3.02 3.56
N PHE A 117 2.12 -2.85 4.07
CA PHE A 117 2.59 -1.57 4.61
C PHE A 117 2.63 -0.44 3.57
N GLY A 118 2.51 -0.75 2.29
CA GLY A 118 2.40 0.24 1.22
C GLY A 118 2.27 -0.43 -0.14
N THR A 119 2.09 0.41 -1.15
CA THR A 119 1.97 -0.03 -2.55
C THR A 119 2.56 1.01 -3.50
N ASN A 120 2.95 0.61 -4.71
CA ASN A 120 3.35 1.49 -5.81
C ASN A 120 2.37 1.40 -6.99
N PRO A 121 1.12 1.88 -6.86
CA PRO A 121 0.11 1.85 -7.91
C PRO A 121 0.60 2.38 -9.25
N ILE A 122 0.37 1.64 -10.32
CA ILE A 122 0.56 2.08 -11.71
C ILE A 122 -0.73 1.87 -12.49
N ASN A 123 -0.85 2.50 -13.65
CA ASN A 123 -2.00 2.31 -14.51
C ASN A 123 -1.93 0.91 -15.18
N PRO A 124 -3.05 0.22 -15.46
CA PRO A 124 -3.06 -1.06 -16.18
C PRO A 124 -2.46 -0.96 -17.60
N ASN A 125 -2.50 0.21 -18.24
CA ASN A 125 -1.84 0.50 -19.51
C ASN A 125 -0.31 0.69 -19.37
N ASP A 126 0.21 0.82 -18.15
CA ASP A 126 1.64 0.87 -17.89
C ASP A 126 2.23 -0.55 -17.88
N SER A 127 2.78 -0.95 -19.03
CA SER A 127 3.39 -2.27 -19.23
C SER A 127 4.77 -2.43 -18.58
N SER A 128 5.25 -1.45 -17.80
CA SER A 128 6.55 -1.54 -17.13
C SER A 128 6.63 -2.71 -16.14
N ARG A 129 5.49 -3.20 -15.62
CA ARG A 129 5.42 -4.41 -14.80
C ARG A 129 4.10 -5.16 -15.01
N PRO A 130 4.15 -6.46 -15.34
CA PRO A 130 2.96 -7.30 -15.47
C PRO A 130 2.11 -7.27 -14.18
N ASN A 131 0.80 -7.12 -14.32
CA ASN A 131 -0.21 -7.19 -13.26
C ASN A 131 -0.18 -6.06 -12.21
N SER A 132 0.83 -5.18 -12.21
CA SER A 132 0.97 -4.16 -11.16
C SER A 132 -0.18 -3.15 -11.18
N GLY A 133 -0.72 -2.86 -12.37
CA GLY A 133 -1.89 -1.99 -12.55
C GLY A 133 -3.23 -2.70 -12.52
N ASP A 134 -3.28 -4.02 -12.41
CA ASP A 134 -4.51 -4.79 -12.60
C ASP A 134 -5.32 -4.93 -11.29
N PRO A 135 -6.66 -5.02 -11.37
CA PRO A 135 -7.48 -5.42 -10.24
C PRO A 135 -7.18 -6.88 -9.86
N PRO A 136 -7.41 -7.31 -8.61
CA PRO A 136 -7.23 -8.70 -8.25
C PRO A 136 -8.20 -9.58 -9.06
N PRO A 137 -7.81 -10.82 -9.43
CA PRO A 137 -8.62 -11.67 -10.29
C PRO A 137 -9.88 -12.21 -9.60
N THR A 138 -9.87 -12.32 -8.26
CA THR A 138 -11.02 -12.72 -7.45
C THR A 138 -11.11 -11.83 -6.21
N GLU A 139 -12.30 -11.72 -5.62
CA GLU A 139 -12.53 -10.91 -4.42
C GLU A 139 -11.69 -11.40 -3.23
N ASP A 140 -11.51 -12.72 -3.13
CA ASP A 140 -10.76 -13.42 -2.09
C ASP A 140 -9.29 -13.70 -2.49
N PHE A 141 -8.74 -12.93 -3.42
CA PHE A 141 -7.40 -13.16 -3.97
C PHE A 141 -6.34 -13.22 -2.87
N TRP A 142 -6.36 -12.30 -1.91
CA TRP A 142 -5.36 -12.23 -0.83
C TRP A 142 -5.54 -13.33 0.22
N GLU A 143 -6.78 -13.79 0.44
CA GLU A 143 -7.13 -14.85 1.36
C GLU A 143 -6.58 -16.22 0.94
N LYS A 144 -6.35 -16.41 -0.36
CA LYS A 144 -5.82 -17.65 -0.94
C LYS A 144 -4.29 -17.75 -0.91
N LEU A 145 -3.61 -16.67 -0.56
CA LEU A 145 -2.14 -16.60 -0.61
C LEU A 145 -1.52 -17.03 0.71
N ASP A 146 -0.31 -17.59 0.62
CA ASP A 146 0.51 -17.86 1.80
C ASP A 146 0.96 -16.51 2.42
N PRO A 147 0.60 -16.23 3.69
CA PRO A 147 0.90 -14.96 4.33
C PRO A 147 2.38 -14.73 4.62
N VAL A 148 3.21 -15.78 4.65
CA VAL A 148 4.65 -15.65 4.94
C VAL A 148 5.53 -15.66 3.69
N VAL A 149 4.97 -16.03 2.54
CA VAL A 149 5.67 -15.91 1.25
C VAL A 149 5.65 -14.45 0.82
N PRO A 150 6.78 -13.87 0.37
CA PRO A 150 6.82 -12.51 -0.14
C PRO A 150 5.66 -12.22 -1.09
N GLY A 151 4.82 -11.26 -0.69
CA GLY A 151 3.53 -11.03 -1.32
C GLY A 151 3.71 -10.73 -2.79
N HIS A 152 2.68 -10.99 -3.60
CA HIS A 152 2.78 -10.88 -5.04
C HIS A 152 3.21 -9.45 -5.42
N TRP A 153 4.51 -9.28 -5.67
CA TRP A 153 5.12 -7.94 -5.69
C TRP A 153 4.63 -7.11 -6.85
N ASN A 154 4.18 -7.74 -7.94
CA ASN A 154 3.65 -7.01 -9.08
C ASN A 154 2.12 -6.94 -9.05
N TRP A 155 1.52 -6.77 -7.87
CA TRP A 155 0.08 -6.58 -7.69
C TRP A 155 -0.15 -5.33 -6.84
N ASP A 156 0.34 -4.19 -7.34
CA ASP A 156 0.32 -2.93 -6.60
C ASP A 156 -1.10 -2.41 -6.41
N MET A 157 -1.89 -2.30 -7.49
CA MET A 157 -3.28 -1.88 -7.42
C MET A 157 -4.14 -2.84 -6.60
N ALA A 158 -3.93 -4.14 -6.72
CA ALA A 158 -4.71 -5.12 -5.96
C ALA A 158 -4.53 -5.03 -4.44
N ARG A 159 -3.44 -4.45 -3.93
CA ARG A 159 -3.24 -4.28 -2.47
C ARG A 159 -4.24 -3.31 -1.85
N VAL A 160 -4.76 -2.37 -2.65
CA VAL A 160 -5.75 -1.37 -2.25
C VAL A 160 -7.14 -1.67 -2.84
N CYS A 161 -7.23 -2.41 -3.94
CA CYS A 161 -8.51 -2.88 -4.47
C CYS A 161 -9.03 -4.09 -3.68
N ILE A 162 -9.57 -3.84 -2.48
CA ILE A 162 -10.12 -4.83 -1.56
C ILE A 162 -11.50 -4.42 -1.05
N ASN A 163 -12.44 -5.37 -0.95
CA ASN A 163 -13.81 -5.08 -0.54
C ASN A 163 -13.97 -4.97 1.00
N ARG A 164 -13.21 -4.06 1.63
CA ARG A 164 -13.18 -3.94 3.09
C ARG A 164 -14.37 -3.17 3.67
N HIS A 165 -14.84 -2.14 2.97
CA HIS A 165 -15.87 -1.22 3.47
C HIS A 165 -17.06 -1.10 2.50
N SER A 166 -17.63 -2.24 2.09
CA SER A 166 -18.81 -2.29 1.20
C SER A 166 -18.57 -1.54 -0.11
N ARG A 167 -17.81 -2.20 -1.00
CA ARG A 167 -17.44 -1.76 -2.35
C ARG A 167 -16.55 -0.51 -2.36
N GLY A 168 -15.79 -0.30 -1.30
CA GLY A 168 -14.83 0.78 -1.21
C GLY A 168 -13.84 0.61 -0.07
N ILE A 169 -12.91 1.56 -0.02
CA ILE A 169 -11.87 1.68 0.99
C ILE A 169 -11.79 3.11 1.53
N ASN A 170 -11.24 3.28 2.73
CA ASN A 170 -10.92 4.58 3.28
C ASN A 170 -9.53 5.03 2.82
N MET A 171 -9.41 6.31 2.50
CA MET A 171 -8.18 6.91 1.99
C MET A 171 -8.03 8.35 2.45
N THR A 172 -6.80 8.74 2.76
CA THR A 172 -6.39 10.12 2.98
C THR A 172 -5.69 10.68 1.75
N PHE A 173 -5.82 11.98 1.55
CA PHE A 173 -5.29 12.69 0.38
C PHE A 173 -4.24 13.73 0.78
N MET A 174 -3.47 14.20 -0.20
CA MET A 174 -2.36 15.13 0.02
C MET A 174 -2.82 16.50 0.54
N ASP A 175 -4.08 16.87 0.34
CA ASP A 175 -4.69 18.06 0.94
C ASP A 175 -5.12 17.86 2.41
N GLY A 176 -4.91 16.67 2.97
CA GLY A 176 -5.28 16.29 4.33
C GLY A 176 -6.73 15.80 4.47
N SER A 177 -7.51 15.81 3.40
CA SER A 177 -8.87 15.24 3.44
C SER A 177 -8.85 13.72 3.59
N THR A 178 -9.94 13.17 4.13
CA THR A 178 -10.17 11.74 4.25
C THR A 178 -11.56 11.42 3.73
N GLN A 179 -11.67 10.39 2.89
CA GLN A 179 -12.95 9.96 2.34
C GLN A 179 -12.94 8.46 2.02
N LYS A 180 -14.14 7.90 1.88
CA LYS A 180 -14.33 6.57 1.29
C LYS A 180 -14.24 6.70 -0.23
N VAL A 181 -13.36 5.92 -0.84
CA VAL A 181 -13.23 5.76 -2.28
C VAL A 181 -13.90 4.44 -2.68
N VAL A 182 -14.83 4.51 -3.64
CA VAL A 182 -15.42 3.28 -4.22
C VAL A 182 -14.39 2.58 -5.11
N LEU A 183 -14.44 1.25 -5.17
CA LEU A 183 -13.38 0.48 -5.82
C LEU A 183 -13.20 0.80 -7.31
N THR A 184 -14.29 1.13 -8.01
CA THR A 184 -14.28 1.53 -9.42
C THR A 184 -13.51 2.82 -9.67
N ASP A 185 -13.39 3.68 -8.66
CA ASP A 185 -12.77 5.00 -8.82
C ASP A 185 -11.27 4.99 -8.50
N LEU A 186 -10.72 3.86 -8.02
CA LEU A 186 -9.32 3.74 -7.61
C LEU A 186 -8.33 4.10 -8.72
N TRP A 187 -8.63 3.72 -9.96
CA TRP A 187 -7.82 4.02 -11.14
C TRP A 187 -8.00 5.46 -11.64
N GLY A 188 -9.03 6.16 -11.17
CA GLY A 188 -9.24 7.59 -11.45
C GLY A 188 -8.35 8.52 -10.63
N LEU A 189 -7.64 8.01 -9.62
CA LEU A 189 -6.84 8.80 -8.70
C LEU A 189 -5.43 9.12 -9.25
N LYS A 190 -4.84 10.20 -8.74
CA LYS A 190 -3.50 10.65 -9.15
C LYS A 190 -2.42 10.03 -8.25
N TRP A 191 -2.13 8.75 -8.45
CA TRP A 191 -1.20 8.00 -7.58
C TRP A 191 0.24 8.51 -7.62
N HIS A 192 0.74 8.89 -8.78
CA HIS A 192 2.11 9.41 -8.97
C HIS A 192 2.15 10.54 -10.00
N LYS A 193 3.28 11.26 -10.10
CA LYS A 193 3.39 12.46 -10.96
C LYS A 193 2.99 12.20 -12.42
N GLU A 194 3.48 11.09 -12.97
CA GLU A 194 3.20 10.65 -14.34
C GLU A 194 1.97 9.74 -14.46
N TYR A 195 1.13 9.60 -13.41
CA TYR A 195 0.01 8.64 -13.45
C TYR A 195 -1.08 9.21 -14.36
N GLU A 196 -1.50 8.43 -15.34
CA GLU A 196 -2.64 8.76 -16.18
C GLU A 196 -3.87 8.08 -15.58
N PRO A 197 -4.90 8.82 -15.13
CA PRO A 197 -6.13 8.20 -14.63
C PRO A 197 -6.82 7.33 -15.69
N SER A 198 -7.41 6.22 -15.26
CA SER A 198 -8.27 5.37 -16.09
C SER A 198 -9.62 5.16 -15.42
N HIS A 199 -10.69 5.23 -16.21
CA HIS A 199 -12.07 5.06 -15.76
C HIS A 199 -12.74 3.82 -16.36
N ASP A 200 -12.04 3.11 -17.25
CA ASP A 200 -12.56 1.95 -18.00
C ASP A 200 -12.02 0.62 -17.45
N VAL A 201 -11.64 0.59 -16.17
CA VAL A 201 -11.10 -0.62 -15.53
C VAL A 201 -12.24 -1.48 -15.01
N GLU A 202 -12.37 -2.68 -15.56
CA GLU A 202 -13.31 -3.69 -15.08
C GLU A 202 -12.70 -4.49 -13.92
N ILE A 203 -13.42 -4.54 -12.79
CA ILE A 203 -13.05 -5.39 -11.65
C ILE A 203 -13.83 -6.70 -11.76
N PRO A 204 -13.20 -7.86 -12.08
CA PRO A 204 -13.91 -9.06 -12.53
C PRO A 204 -14.95 -9.64 -11.56
N TRP A 205 -14.80 -9.36 -10.27
CA TRP A 205 -15.62 -9.88 -9.19
C TRP A 205 -16.56 -8.82 -8.59
N LEU A 206 -16.52 -7.58 -9.10
CA LEU A 206 -17.39 -6.50 -8.64
C LEU A 206 -18.51 -6.28 -9.68
N PRO A 207 -19.76 -6.64 -9.36
CA PRO A 207 -20.87 -6.58 -10.32
C PRO A 207 -21.38 -5.17 -10.62
#